data_AF-A0AAJ5WXX3-F1
#
_entry.id   AF-A0AAJ5WXX3-F1
#
_cell.length_a   1.000
_cell.length_b   1.000
_cell.length_c   1.000
_cell.angle_alpha   90.00
_cell.angle_beta   90.00
_cell.angle_gamma   90.00
#
_symmetry.space_group_name_H-M   'P 1'
#
loop_
_entity.id
_entity.type
_entity.pdbx_description
1 polymer ?
#
loop_
_entity_poly.entity_id
_entity_poly.type
_entity_poly.pdbx_seq_one_letter_code
_entity_poly.pdbx_strand_id
1 'polypeptide(L)'
;MRTIILLLISCLAIQAKPYQAGRILPPASSASCKVKAREPFNPSGIWLQKGVLYEISATGSIREGSCKDSDAAGFKASDCGSPLPNVDLTLAGMEALKRDKKSNWLCLTAALYDQPSGDFKNLLAVQQFSIGRSLRLKPAASGQLVLFVNDVMTGYENNSGTLSVTIKRIQ
;
A
#
# COMPACT_ATOMS: atom_id res chain seq x y z
N MET A 1 -45.92 -37.72 -24.25
CA MET A 1 -44.82 -37.77 -23.27
C MET A 1 -43.69 -36.87 -23.77
N ARG A 2 -43.43 -35.75 -23.11
CA ARG A 2 -42.28 -34.88 -23.39
C ARG A 2 -41.51 -34.69 -22.09
N THR A 3 -40.31 -35.27 -22.04
CA THR A 3 -39.39 -35.20 -20.91
C THR A 3 -38.67 -33.84 -20.97
N ILE A 4 -38.83 -33.02 -19.94
CA ILE A 4 -38.03 -31.80 -19.75
C ILE A 4 -36.86 -32.17 -18.85
N ILE A 5 -35.65 -32.11 -19.39
CA ILE A 5 -34.41 -32.23 -18.63
C ILE A 5 -34.05 -30.82 -18.13
N LEU A 6 -34.23 -30.58 -16.83
CA LEU A 6 -33.70 -29.38 -16.16
C LEU A 6 -32.21 -29.60 -15.91
N LEU A 7 -31.35 -28.94 -16.69
CA LEU A 7 -29.93 -28.79 -16.35
C LEU A 7 -29.80 -27.73 -15.25
N LEU A 8 -29.58 -28.19 -14.02
CA LEU A 8 -29.13 -27.36 -12.90
C LEU A 8 -27.65 -27.02 -13.11
N ILE A 9 -27.39 -25.84 -13.68
CA ILE A 9 -26.06 -25.22 -13.64
C ILE A 9 -25.85 -24.71 -12.22
N SER A 10 -25.11 -25.47 -11.42
CA SER A 10 -24.63 -25.00 -10.11
C SER A 10 -23.55 -23.95 -10.36
N CYS A 11 -23.92 -22.68 -10.16
CA CYS A 11 -22.97 -21.60 -10.10
C CYS A 11 -22.17 -21.77 -8.79
N LEU A 12 -20.92 -22.23 -8.89
CA LEU A 12 -19.95 -22.14 -7.81
C LEU A 12 -19.69 -20.65 -7.54
N ALA A 13 -20.48 -20.07 -6.65
CA ALA A 13 -20.16 -18.76 -6.07
C ALA A 13 -18.83 -18.91 -5.33
N ILE A 14 -17.77 -18.31 -5.89
CA ILE A 14 -16.53 -18.09 -5.15
C ILE A 14 -16.92 -17.20 -3.97
N GLN A 15 -17.02 -17.80 -2.78
CA GLN A 15 -17.31 -17.08 -1.56
C GLN A 15 -16.11 -16.18 -1.26
N ALA A 16 -16.17 -14.92 -1.70
CA ALA A 16 -15.21 -13.90 -1.32
C ALA A 16 -15.15 -13.88 0.21
N LYS A 17 -13.99 -14.20 0.78
CA LYS A 17 -13.80 -14.18 2.23
C LYS A 17 -14.15 -12.76 2.71
N PRO A 18 -15.10 -12.57 3.64
CA PRO A 18 -15.47 -11.24 4.09
C PRO A 18 -14.22 -10.54 4.62
N TYR A 19 -13.94 -9.36 4.05
CA TYR A 19 -12.79 -8.55 4.44
C TYR A 19 -12.85 -8.31 5.95
N GLN A 20 -11.79 -8.69 6.66
CA GLN A 20 -11.73 -8.58 8.11
C GLN A 20 -11.41 -7.14 8.50
N ALA A 21 -12.21 -6.55 9.38
CA ALA A 21 -11.88 -5.27 9.97
C ALA A 21 -10.50 -5.33 10.65
N GLY A 22 -9.72 -4.26 10.49
CA GLY A 22 -8.38 -4.19 11.06
C GLY A 22 -8.41 -4.36 12.57
N ARG A 23 -7.45 -5.12 13.10
CA ARG A 23 -7.30 -5.28 14.55
C ARG A 23 -6.52 -4.11 15.14
N ILE A 24 -6.90 -3.70 16.34
CA ILE A 24 -6.12 -2.76 17.15
C ILE A 24 -4.99 -3.53 17.84
N LEU A 25 -3.78 -2.99 17.81
CA LEU A 25 -2.65 -3.54 18.55
C LEU A 25 -2.81 -3.23 20.05
N PRO A 26 -2.53 -4.17 20.96
CA PRO A 26 -2.31 -3.86 22.38
C PRO A 26 -1.14 -2.87 22.58
N PRO A 27 -1.12 -2.10 23.68
CA PRO A 27 0.03 -1.28 24.04
C PRO A 27 1.34 -2.08 24.07
N ALA A 28 2.44 -1.46 23.66
CA ALA A 28 3.77 -2.06 23.56
C ALA A 28 3.90 -3.29 22.64
N SER A 29 2.87 -3.64 21.88
CA SER A 29 2.89 -4.76 20.93
C SER A 29 3.21 -4.31 19.50
N SER A 30 3.61 -5.26 18.67
CA SER A 30 3.87 -5.04 17.25
C SER A 30 3.23 -6.09 16.37
N ALA A 31 3.05 -5.74 15.10
CA ALA A 31 2.71 -6.66 14.02
C ALA A 31 3.56 -6.34 12.79
N SER A 32 3.76 -7.35 11.95
CA SER A 32 4.47 -7.20 10.69
C SER A 32 3.58 -7.61 9.53
N CYS A 33 3.77 -6.93 8.40
CA CYS A 33 3.13 -7.26 7.13
C CYS A 33 4.11 -7.06 5.98
N LYS A 34 3.72 -7.54 4.79
CA LYS A 34 4.49 -7.35 3.56
C LYS A 34 3.80 -6.32 2.68
N VAL A 35 4.58 -5.46 2.06
CA VAL A 35 4.11 -4.51 1.03
C VAL A 35 4.76 -4.89 -0.27
N LYS A 36 3.97 -5.37 -1.22
CA LYS A 36 4.44 -5.72 -2.56
C LYS A 36 4.42 -4.45 -3.41
N ALA A 37 5.53 -4.15 -4.08
CA ALA A 37 5.65 -2.91 -4.84
C ALA A 37 4.66 -2.82 -6.01
N ARG A 38 4.23 -3.97 -6.55
CA ARG A 38 3.23 -4.05 -7.63
C ARG A 38 1.78 -3.89 -7.19
N GLU A 39 1.52 -3.84 -5.89
CA GLU A 39 0.15 -3.77 -5.35
C GLU A 39 -0.15 -2.33 -4.91
N PRO A 40 -1.14 -1.66 -5.52
CA PRO A 40 -1.51 -0.29 -5.14
C PRO A 40 -2.19 -0.21 -3.76
N PHE A 41 -2.69 -1.33 -3.24
CA PHE A 41 -3.32 -1.38 -1.92
C PHE A 41 -2.83 -2.63 -1.19
N ASN A 42 -2.04 -2.45 -0.13
CA ASN A 42 -1.58 -3.51 0.75
C ASN A 42 -2.23 -3.31 2.13
N PRO A 43 -3.43 -3.89 2.38
CA PRO A 43 -4.08 -3.76 3.68
C PRO A 43 -3.23 -4.46 4.74
N SER A 44 -2.84 -3.74 5.78
CA SER A 44 -1.98 -4.30 6.83
C SER A 44 -2.74 -5.23 7.79
N GLY A 45 -4.08 -5.18 7.79
CA GLY A 45 -4.92 -5.79 8.82
C GLY A 45 -4.86 -5.08 10.18
N ILE A 46 -4.22 -3.91 10.26
CA ILE A 46 -4.10 -3.11 11.49
C ILE A 46 -5.01 -1.87 11.42
N TRP A 47 -5.70 -1.60 12.52
CA TRP A 47 -6.46 -0.37 12.72
C TRP A 47 -5.66 0.59 13.62
N LEU A 48 -5.32 1.76 13.11
CA LEU A 48 -4.68 2.81 13.91
C LEU A 48 -5.73 3.67 14.61
N GLN A 49 -5.46 4.01 15.87
CA GLN A 49 -6.32 4.87 16.68
C GLN A 49 -5.80 6.31 16.64
N LYS A 50 -6.72 7.28 16.45
CA LYS A 50 -6.44 8.71 16.55
C LYS A 50 -5.72 9.04 17.88
N GLY A 51 -4.67 9.84 17.81
CA GLY A 51 -3.93 10.33 18.98
C GLY A 51 -2.99 9.32 19.65
N VAL A 52 -3.05 8.04 19.27
CA VAL A 52 -2.18 6.99 19.80
C VAL A 52 -0.83 7.00 19.08
N LEU A 53 0.27 6.87 19.83
CA LEU A 53 1.61 6.89 19.25
C LEU A 53 1.99 5.52 18.66
N TYR A 54 2.35 5.53 17.37
CA TYR A 54 2.89 4.37 16.67
C TYR A 54 4.29 4.65 16.15
N GLU A 55 5.08 3.58 16.04
CA GLU A 55 6.31 3.53 15.26
C GLU A 55 6.09 2.55 14.11
N ILE A 56 6.40 2.98 12.88
CA ILE A 56 6.32 2.17 11.67
C ILE A 56 7.70 2.16 11.06
N SER A 57 8.27 0.98 10.82
CA SER A 57 9.57 0.83 10.18
C SER A 57 9.50 -0.18 9.05
N ALA A 58 10.39 -0.01 8.06
CA ALA A 58 10.40 -0.83 6.86
C ALA A 58 11.81 -1.16 6.41
N THR A 59 11.98 -2.40 5.95
CA THR A 59 13.21 -2.91 5.35
C THR A 59 12.87 -3.72 4.11
N GLY A 60 13.76 -3.77 3.13
CA GLY A 60 13.57 -4.53 1.91
C GLY A 60 14.05 -3.74 0.70
N SER A 61 13.79 -4.30 -0.47
CA SER A 61 14.16 -3.71 -1.75
C SER A 61 12.96 -3.72 -2.69
N ILE A 62 12.79 -2.62 -3.41
CA ILE A 62 11.72 -2.38 -4.39
C ILE A 62 12.28 -1.63 -5.59
N ARG A 63 11.66 -1.82 -6.75
CA ARG A 63 12.13 -1.28 -8.02
C ARG A 63 10.96 -0.85 -8.89
N GLU A 64 11.13 0.27 -9.58
CA GLU A 64 10.26 0.74 -10.67
C GLU A 64 10.91 0.28 -11.97
N GLY A 65 10.18 -0.45 -12.80
CA GLY A 65 10.58 -0.89 -14.13
C GLY A 65 12.09 -1.20 -14.27
N SER A 66 12.79 -0.27 -14.92
CA SER A 66 14.22 -0.39 -15.25
C SER A 66 15.16 0.37 -14.31
N CYS A 67 14.63 1.08 -13.31
CA CYS A 67 15.44 1.75 -12.29
C CYS A 67 16.27 0.77 -11.47
N LYS A 68 17.22 1.30 -10.70
CA LYS A 68 17.92 0.55 -9.65
C LYS A 68 16.97 0.23 -8.50
N ASP A 69 17.35 -0.79 -7.74
CA ASP A 69 16.71 -1.08 -6.46
C ASP A 69 16.78 0.12 -5.51
N SER A 70 15.68 0.36 -4.81
CA SER A 70 15.56 1.34 -3.75
C SER A 70 15.00 0.69 -2.49
N ASP A 71 15.24 1.32 -1.35
CA ASP A 71 14.60 0.93 -0.09
C ASP A 71 13.29 1.70 0.13
N ALA A 72 12.73 1.59 1.33
CA ALA A 72 11.46 2.24 1.66
C ALA A 72 11.49 3.78 1.60
N ALA A 73 12.66 4.44 1.55
CA ALA A 73 12.74 5.88 1.32
C ALA A 73 12.47 6.29 -0.13
N GLY A 74 12.51 5.33 -1.06
CA GLY A 74 12.34 5.59 -2.48
C GLY A 74 13.49 6.40 -3.08
N PHE A 75 13.23 7.01 -4.23
CA PHE A 75 14.21 7.80 -4.98
C PHE A 75 13.58 9.03 -5.67
N LYS A 76 14.41 10.04 -5.98
CA LYS A 76 14.00 11.14 -6.87
C LYS A 76 14.12 10.67 -8.31
N ALA A 77 13.32 11.23 -9.23
CA ALA A 77 13.36 10.86 -10.64
C ALA A 77 14.79 10.84 -11.24
N SER A 78 15.61 11.85 -10.93
CA SER A 78 17.02 11.97 -11.33
C SER A 78 17.91 10.82 -10.85
N ASP A 79 17.51 10.14 -9.77
CA ASP A 79 18.29 9.14 -9.06
C ASP A 79 17.82 7.71 -9.39
N CYS A 80 16.85 7.55 -10.31
CA CYS A 80 16.32 6.26 -10.76
C CYS A 80 17.44 5.30 -11.20
N GLY A 81 18.46 5.82 -11.89
CA GLY A 81 19.62 5.03 -12.31
C GLY A 81 19.31 3.96 -13.36
N SER A 82 18.21 4.12 -14.12
CA SER A 82 17.89 3.25 -15.25
C SER A 82 18.95 3.33 -16.35
N PRO A 83 19.30 2.21 -17.02
CA PRO A 83 20.14 2.22 -18.20
C PRO A 83 19.40 2.67 -19.47
N LEU A 84 18.07 2.80 -19.43
CA LEU A 84 17.26 3.20 -20.57
C LEU A 84 17.22 4.73 -20.70
N PRO A 85 17.23 5.28 -21.93
CA PRO A 85 17.24 6.72 -22.13
C PRO A 85 15.94 7.37 -21.65
N ASN A 86 16.06 8.56 -21.06
CA ASN A 86 14.95 9.46 -20.70
C ASN A 86 13.96 8.93 -19.63
N VAL A 87 14.30 7.86 -18.90
CA VAL A 87 13.42 7.37 -17.81
C VAL A 87 13.31 8.41 -16.69
N ASP A 88 14.41 9.05 -16.32
CA ASP A 88 14.45 10.15 -15.36
C ASP A 88 13.56 11.33 -15.78
N LEU A 89 13.61 11.73 -17.06
CA LEU A 89 12.76 12.78 -17.62
C LEU A 89 11.28 12.38 -17.62
N THR A 90 10.99 11.12 -17.92
CA THR A 90 9.63 10.57 -17.90
C THR A 90 9.06 10.62 -16.48
N LEU A 91 9.81 10.11 -15.50
CA LEU A 91 9.44 10.19 -14.09
C LEU A 91 9.31 11.65 -13.62
N ALA A 92 10.24 12.54 -14.00
CA ALA A 92 10.15 13.95 -13.66
C ALA A 92 8.86 14.61 -14.21
N GLY A 93 8.48 14.27 -15.45
CA GLY A 93 7.23 14.73 -16.08
C GLY A 93 5.95 14.19 -15.42
N MET A 94 6.05 13.06 -14.70
CA MET A 94 4.92 12.40 -14.03
C MET A 94 4.84 12.69 -12.52
N GLU A 95 5.74 13.50 -11.96
CA GLU A 95 5.81 13.85 -10.53
C GLU A 95 4.44 14.26 -9.94
N ALA A 96 3.68 15.08 -10.67
CA ALA A 96 2.38 15.58 -10.23
C ALA A 96 1.26 14.53 -10.19
N LEU A 97 1.49 13.35 -10.79
CA LEU A 97 0.56 12.23 -10.87
C LEU A 97 0.79 11.18 -9.76
N LYS A 98 1.89 11.28 -9.01
CA LYS A 98 2.11 10.42 -7.85
C LYS A 98 1.00 10.59 -6.84
N ARG A 99 0.67 9.50 -6.15
CA ARG A 99 -0.34 9.48 -5.09
C ARG A 99 0.02 10.41 -3.91
N ASP A 100 1.30 10.49 -3.56
CA ASP A 100 1.85 11.55 -2.71
C ASP A 100 2.84 12.41 -3.50
N LYS A 101 2.36 13.58 -3.93
CA LYS A 101 3.12 14.54 -4.76
C LYS A 101 4.37 15.11 -4.06
N LYS A 102 4.44 15.03 -2.72
CA LYS A 102 5.56 15.61 -1.95
C LYS A 102 6.67 14.61 -1.66
N SER A 103 6.42 13.33 -1.89
CA SER A 103 7.34 12.26 -1.50
C SER A 103 8.03 11.66 -2.72
N ASN A 104 9.18 11.03 -2.49
CA ASN A 104 9.95 10.33 -3.53
C ASN A 104 9.12 9.26 -4.25
N TRP A 105 9.55 8.89 -5.46
CA TRP A 105 9.08 7.68 -6.15
C TRP A 105 9.38 6.47 -5.28
N LEU A 106 8.44 5.54 -5.23
CA LEU A 106 8.44 4.32 -4.43
C LEU A 106 8.58 4.50 -2.91
N CYS A 107 8.59 5.72 -2.38
CA CYS A 107 8.56 5.96 -0.93
C CYS A 107 7.42 5.15 -0.30
N LEU A 108 7.68 4.41 0.78
CA LEU A 108 6.61 3.75 1.51
C LEU A 108 5.66 4.81 2.07
N THR A 109 4.40 4.72 1.70
CA THR A 109 3.33 5.63 2.07
C THR A 109 2.16 4.83 2.63
N ALA A 110 1.37 5.49 3.48
CA ALA A 110 0.17 4.93 4.06
C ALA A 110 -1.04 5.83 3.84
N ALA A 111 -2.19 5.20 3.75
CA ALA A 111 -3.50 5.82 3.87
C ALA A 111 -4.30 5.13 4.99
N LEU A 112 -5.11 5.91 5.69
CA LEU A 112 -6.10 5.44 6.64
C LEU A 112 -7.49 5.55 6.03
N TYR A 113 -8.28 4.50 6.20
CA TYR A 113 -9.67 4.43 5.77
C TYR A 113 -10.55 4.14 6.99
N ASP A 114 -11.63 4.90 7.16
CA ASP A 114 -12.56 4.77 8.30
C ASP A 114 -13.54 3.59 8.16
N GLN A 115 -13.46 2.86 7.05
CA GLN A 115 -14.27 1.68 6.81
C GLN A 115 -13.39 0.49 6.39
N PRO A 116 -13.67 -0.71 6.91
CA PRO A 116 -13.04 -1.92 6.39
C PRO A 116 -13.59 -2.21 4.98
N SER A 117 -12.71 -2.41 4.01
CA SER A 117 -13.12 -2.69 2.63
C SER A 117 -12.13 -3.62 1.94
N GLY A 118 -12.64 -4.51 1.08
CA GLY A 118 -11.82 -5.24 0.12
C GLY A 118 -11.47 -4.41 -1.13
N ASP A 119 -12.11 -3.26 -1.30
CA ASP A 119 -12.00 -2.37 -2.45
C ASP A 119 -11.65 -0.95 -2.01
N PHE A 120 -10.37 -0.71 -1.75
CA PHE A 120 -9.84 0.60 -1.36
C PHE A 120 -9.73 1.58 -2.52
N LYS A 121 -9.88 1.11 -3.77
CA LYS A 121 -9.75 1.95 -4.97
C LYS A 121 -10.85 3.01 -5.04
N ASN A 122 -12.03 2.68 -4.53
CA ASN A 122 -13.22 3.53 -4.58
C ASN A 122 -13.48 4.29 -3.27
N LEU A 123 -12.52 4.27 -2.32
CA LEU A 123 -12.65 4.95 -1.05
C LEU A 123 -11.77 6.19 -0.97
N LEU A 124 -12.27 7.19 -0.24
CA LEU A 124 -11.48 8.36 0.14
C LEU A 124 -10.76 8.08 1.45
N ALA A 125 -9.45 8.29 1.47
CA ALA A 125 -8.67 8.17 2.69
C ALA A 125 -9.00 9.33 3.64
N VAL A 126 -9.19 9.02 4.93
CA VAL A 126 -9.36 10.04 5.98
C VAL A 126 -8.04 10.67 6.41
N GLN A 127 -6.92 10.01 6.12
CA GLN A 127 -5.57 10.53 6.34
C GLN A 127 -4.56 9.83 5.41
N GLN A 128 -3.58 10.56 4.90
CA GLN A 128 -2.43 10.01 4.16
C GLN A 128 -1.12 10.57 4.73
N PHE A 129 -0.07 9.76 4.77
CA PHE A 129 1.27 10.18 5.22
C PHE A 129 2.36 9.27 4.65
N SER A 130 3.53 9.86 4.40
CA SER A 130 4.71 9.11 3.96
C SER A 130 5.56 8.64 5.12
N ILE A 131 6.00 7.39 5.06
CA ILE A 131 6.70 6.67 6.13
C ILE A 131 8.20 6.62 5.84
N GLY A 132 8.59 6.32 4.60
CA GLY A 132 10.00 6.07 4.30
C GLY A 132 10.53 4.82 5.03
N ARG A 133 11.76 4.90 5.53
CA ARG A 133 12.39 3.82 6.33
C ARG A 133 11.77 3.66 7.72
N SER A 134 11.39 4.77 8.34
CA SER A 134 10.83 4.78 9.68
C SER A 134 10.07 6.07 9.95
N LEU A 135 8.94 5.96 10.63
CA LEU A 135 8.12 7.08 11.07
C LEU A 135 7.56 6.81 12.47
N ARG A 136 7.62 7.83 13.33
CA ARG A 136 6.81 7.90 14.55
C ARG A 136 5.69 8.91 14.34
N LEU A 137 4.45 8.50 14.58
CA LEU A 137 3.31 9.40 14.44
C LEU A 137 2.19 9.14 15.44
N LYS A 138 1.41 10.20 15.69
CA LYS A 138 0.05 10.10 16.23
C LYS A 138 -0.93 10.38 15.09
N PRO A 139 -1.74 9.42 14.65
CA PRO A 139 -2.75 9.65 13.62
C PRO A 139 -3.74 10.75 14.02
N ALA A 140 -4.11 11.60 13.07
CA ALA A 140 -5.15 12.62 13.25
C ALA A 140 -6.57 12.04 13.09
N ALA A 141 -6.68 10.87 12.45
CA ALA A 141 -7.89 10.08 12.31
C ALA A 141 -7.65 8.62 12.71
N SER A 142 -8.72 7.91 13.08
CA SER A 142 -8.68 6.46 13.25
C SER A 142 -9.01 5.77 11.92
N GLY A 143 -8.39 4.63 11.63
CA GLY A 143 -8.73 3.90 10.42
C GLY A 143 -7.87 2.67 10.15
N GLN A 144 -8.33 1.87 9.19
CA GLN A 144 -7.60 0.77 8.58
C GLN A 144 -6.35 1.30 7.89
N LEU A 145 -5.19 0.80 8.32
CA LEU A 145 -3.90 1.12 7.70
C LEU A 145 -3.72 0.31 6.41
N VAL A 146 -3.63 1.03 5.30
CA VAL A 146 -3.31 0.47 3.98
C VAL A 146 -2.01 1.10 3.49
N LEU A 147 -1.08 0.25 3.08
CA LEU A 147 0.27 0.62 2.70
C LEU A 147 0.43 0.51 1.18
N PHE A 148 1.32 1.32 0.63
CA PHE A 148 1.72 1.27 -0.78
C PHE A 148 3.08 1.94 -0.96
N VAL A 149 3.76 1.58 -2.04
CA VAL A 149 4.93 2.34 -2.52
C VAL A 149 4.42 3.49 -3.37
N ASN A 150 4.93 4.70 -3.19
CA ASN A 150 4.42 5.90 -3.84
C ASN A 150 4.66 5.86 -5.35
N ASP A 151 3.59 5.87 -6.13
CA ASP A 151 3.67 5.78 -7.59
C ASP A 151 2.42 6.43 -8.19
N VAL A 152 2.34 6.51 -9.51
CA VAL A 152 1.12 6.81 -10.25
C VAL A 152 0.20 5.59 -10.24
N MET A 153 -1.12 5.79 -10.17
CA MET A 153 -2.07 4.69 -10.02
C MET A 153 -1.97 3.62 -11.13
N THR A 154 -1.56 4.00 -12.32
CA THR A 154 -1.38 3.11 -13.49
C THR A 154 0.03 2.54 -13.62
N GLY A 155 0.97 2.92 -12.75
CA GLY A 155 2.40 2.57 -12.86
C GLY A 155 2.76 1.25 -12.18
N TYR A 156 1.93 0.78 -11.25
CA TYR A 156 2.26 -0.36 -10.38
C TYR A 156 2.62 -1.67 -11.10
N GLU A 157 2.17 -1.88 -12.35
CA GLU A 157 2.39 -3.15 -13.05
C GLU A 157 3.86 -3.45 -13.34
N ASN A 158 4.70 -2.43 -13.52
CA ASN A 158 6.13 -2.60 -13.78
C ASN A 158 6.98 -2.60 -12.48
N ASN A 159 6.35 -2.43 -11.32
CA ASN A 159 7.04 -2.45 -10.05
C ASN A 159 7.36 -3.88 -9.59
N SER A 160 8.48 -4.02 -8.90
CA SER A 160 8.90 -5.31 -8.33
C SER A 160 9.54 -5.17 -6.95
N GLY A 161 9.71 -6.30 -6.26
CA GLY A 161 10.23 -6.35 -4.90
C GLY A 161 9.17 -6.27 -3.82
N THR A 162 9.61 -6.26 -2.56
CA THR A 162 8.75 -6.32 -1.39
C THR A 162 9.43 -5.67 -0.19
N LEU A 163 8.69 -4.86 0.54
CA LEU A 163 9.08 -4.36 1.85
C LEU A 163 8.49 -5.24 2.96
N SER A 164 9.27 -5.46 4.01
CA SER A 164 8.80 -5.95 5.30
C SER A 164 8.56 -4.76 6.21
N VAL A 165 7.32 -4.57 6.64
CA VAL A 165 6.92 -3.43 7.47
C VAL A 165 6.56 -3.92 8.86
N THR A 166 7.08 -3.26 9.88
CA THR A 166 6.72 -3.49 11.28
C THR A 166 5.96 -2.28 11.81
N ILE A 167 4.80 -2.51 12.40
CA ILE A 167 3.97 -1.51 13.06
C ILE A 167 3.98 -1.83 14.55
N LYS A 168 4.45 -0.88 15.36
CA LYS A 168 4.49 -0.98 16.82
C LYS A 168 3.61 0.09 17.43
N ARG A 169 2.71 -0.32 18.32
CA ARG A 169 1.97 0.61 19.18
C ARG A 169 2.84 0.93 20.41
N ILE A 170 3.14 2.19 20.63
CA ILE A 170 4.00 2.62 21.74
C ILE A 170 3.21 2.81 23.03
N GLN A 171 1.97 3.32 22.93
CA GLN A 171 1.06 3.61 24.05
C GLN A 171 -0.33 3.07 23.72
#